data_AF-A0A2E1W7H3-F1
#
_entry.id   AF-A0A2E1W7H3-F1
#
_cell.length_a   1.000
_cell.length_b   1.000
_cell.length_c   1.000
_cell.angle_alpha   90.00
_cell.angle_beta   90.00
_cell.angle_gamma   90.00
#
_symmetry.space_group_name_H-M   'P 1'
#
loop_
_entity.id
_entity.type
_entity.pdbx_description
1 polymer ?
#
loop_
_entity_poly.entity_id
_entity_poly.type
_entity_poly.pdbx_seq_one_letter_code
_entity_poly.pdbx_strand_id
1 'polypeptide(L)'
;MATGETMQYEDIVTGDKIIDGELYYIVENDQGGKSFVRKSGSDYLMINSMINSGDSKTQIVLKEEGAEGDKWGYEISSAMYGTTMRNVYTYSILEKLESYEVNGTTYIDVLVMVGDTDSYLDDDDEPYISLQNSRYYYAKGIGLIRSKVKQSYIDGHYMILDLVSYKVN
;
A
#
# COMPACT_ATOMS: atom_id res chain seq x y z
N MET A 1 -25.68 -0.03 -5.71
CA MET A 1 -24.45 -0.82 -5.91
C MET A 1 -23.45 0.15 -6.53
N ALA A 2 -22.30 0.38 -5.91
CA ALA A 2 -21.26 1.22 -6.51
C ALA A 2 -20.63 0.46 -7.68
N THR A 3 -20.70 1.03 -8.89
CA THR A 3 -20.04 0.51 -10.08
C THR A 3 -18.59 1.01 -10.06
N GLY A 4 -17.67 0.16 -9.60
CA GLY A 4 -16.24 0.41 -9.71
C GLY A 4 -15.69 -0.29 -10.95
N GLU A 5 -14.83 0.37 -11.71
CA GLU A 5 -14.01 -0.31 -12.70
C GLU A 5 -12.96 -1.15 -11.97
N THR A 6 -12.92 -2.45 -12.25
CA THR A 6 -11.87 -3.33 -11.78
C THR A 6 -10.70 -3.24 -12.74
N MET A 7 -9.57 -2.76 -12.24
CA MET A 7 -8.30 -2.84 -12.93
C MET A 7 -7.50 -4.02 -12.39
N GLN A 8 -6.72 -4.60 -13.28
CA GLN A 8 -5.80 -5.68 -12.99
C GLN A 8 -4.39 -5.11 -12.88
N TYR A 9 -3.59 -5.67 -11.99
CA TYR A 9 -2.17 -5.34 -11.89
C TYR A 9 -1.32 -6.59 -11.72
N GLU A 10 -0.07 -6.48 -12.15
CA GLU A 10 0.97 -7.47 -11.94
C GLU A 10 2.15 -6.84 -11.21
N ASP A 11 2.63 -7.53 -10.17
CA ASP A 11 3.87 -7.22 -9.47
C ASP A 11 4.92 -8.27 -9.81
N ILE A 12 6.11 -7.81 -10.21
CA ILE A 12 7.22 -8.67 -10.60
C ILE A 12 8.42 -8.35 -9.71
N VAL A 13 8.98 -9.39 -9.09
CA VAL A 13 10.28 -9.28 -8.42
C VAL A 13 11.37 -9.30 -9.49
N THR A 14 12.08 -8.18 -9.64
CA THR A 14 13.09 -8.00 -10.71
C THR A 14 14.53 -8.13 -10.22
N GLY A 15 14.75 -8.20 -8.91
CA GLY A 15 16.06 -8.39 -8.31
C GLY A 15 16.09 -8.01 -6.84
N ASP A 16 17.28 -7.71 -6.34
CA ASP A 16 17.51 -7.29 -4.97
C ASP A 16 18.49 -6.11 -4.88
N LYS A 17 18.50 -5.44 -3.72
CA LYS A 17 19.37 -4.31 -3.42
C LYS A 17 19.63 -4.21 -1.92
N ILE A 18 20.88 -3.95 -1.53
CA ILE A 18 21.23 -3.56 -0.16
C ILE A 18 21.01 -2.05 0.01
N ILE A 19 20.21 -1.66 1.01
CA ILE A 19 19.95 -0.27 1.41
C ILE A 19 20.17 -0.20 2.91
N ASP A 20 21.06 0.68 3.37
CA ASP A 20 21.41 0.86 4.79
C ASP A 20 21.79 -0.45 5.52
N GLY A 21 22.45 -1.37 4.81
CA GLY A 21 22.89 -2.65 5.35
C GLY A 21 21.84 -3.76 5.31
N GLU A 22 20.65 -3.49 4.79
CA GLU A 22 19.51 -4.39 4.79
C GLU A 22 19.15 -4.82 3.36
N LEU A 23 18.77 -6.09 3.17
CA LEU A 23 18.38 -6.65 1.88
C LEU A 23 16.91 -6.31 1.57
N TYR A 24 16.70 -5.66 0.43
CA TYR A 24 15.38 -5.39 -0.15
C TYR A 24 15.25 -6.09 -1.49
N TYR A 25 14.06 -6.60 -1.77
CA TYR A 25 13.66 -7.06 -3.10
C TYR A 25 13.12 -5.87 -3.90
N ILE A 26 13.49 -5.83 -5.17
CA ILE A 26 12.99 -4.84 -6.11
C ILE A 26 11.70 -5.40 -6.71
N VAL A 27 10.60 -4.69 -6.47
CA VAL A 27 9.29 -4.98 -7.08
C VAL A 27 8.98 -3.88 -8.09
N GLU A 28 8.70 -4.29 -9.31
CA GLU A 28 8.21 -3.41 -10.36
C GLU A 28 6.80 -3.83 -10.75
N ASN A 29 5.90 -2.85 -10.88
CA ASN A 29 4.57 -3.10 -11.40
C ASN A 29 4.51 -2.84 -12.91
N ASP A 30 3.49 -3.39 -13.56
CA ASP A 30 3.23 -3.22 -15.00
C ASP A 30 2.96 -1.77 -15.44
N GLN A 31 2.83 -0.84 -14.49
CA GLN A 31 2.68 0.60 -14.70
C GLN A 31 4.01 1.37 -14.57
N GLY A 32 5.13 0.67 -14.39
CA GLY A 32 6.47 1.27 -14.27
C GLY A 32 6.80 1.82 -12.88
N GLY A 33 5.92 1.61 -11.90
CA GLY A 33 6.18 1.90 -10.49
C GLY A 33 7.21 0.94 -9.93
N LYS A 34 8.20 1.47 -9.20
CA LYS A 34 9.27 0.69 -8.59
C LYS A 34 9.30 0.86 -7.07
N SER A 35 9.36 -0.25 -6.36
CA SER A 35 9.35 -0.31 -4.90
C SER A 35 10.48 -1.21 -4.42
N PHE A 36 11.07 -0.87 -3.28
CA PHE A 36 11.98 -1.77 -2.56
C PHE A 36 11.22 -2.32 -1.37
N VAL A 37 11.03 -3.64 -1.31
CA VAL A 37 10.27 -4.29 -0.25
C VAL A 37 11.16 -5.24 0.55
N ARG A 38 10.94 -5.31 1.86
CA ARG A 38 11.59 -6.33 2.70
C ARG A 38 10.62 -6.82 3.76
N LYS A 39 10.89 -8.01 4.28
CA LYS A 39 10.24 -8.53 5.50
C LYS A 39 11.25 -8.53 6.64
N SER A 40 10.87 -7.98 7.80
CA SER A 40 11.66 -8.01 9.03
C SER A 40 10.80 -8.53 10.17
N GLY A 41 11.00 -9.80 10.53
CA GLY A 41 10.08 -10.49 11.44
C GLY A 41 8.70 -10.64 10.80
N SER A 42 7.67 -10.12 11.46
CA SER A 42 6.28 -10.10 10.97
C SER A 42 5.91 -8.82 10.22
N ASP A 43 6.81 -7.83 10.17
CA ASP A 43 6.56 -6.56 9.49
C ASP A 43 7.05 -6.61 8.05
N TYR A 44 6.21 -6.14 7.14
CA TYR A 44 6.57 -5.86 5.75
C TYR A 44 6.85 -4.37 5.62
N LEU A 45 8.01 -4.07 5.05
CA LEU A 45 8.52 -2.72 4.91
C LEU A 45 8.73 -2.37 3.45
N MET A 46 8.49 -1.11 3.11
CA MET A 46 8.59 -0.59 1.75
C MET A 46 9.39 0.72 1.73
N ILE A 47 10.15 0.92 0.66
CA ILE A 47 10.66 2.22 0.22
C ILE A 47 10.09 2.46 -1.18
N ASN A 48 9.24 3.48 -1.32
CA ASN A 48 8.68 3.85 -2.62
C ASN A 48 9.63 4.80 -3.35
N SER A 49 10.10 4.41 -4.53
CA SER A 49 11.06 5.20 -5.30
C SER A 49 10.46 6.46 -5.95
N MET A 50 9.14 6.49 -6.19
CA MET A 50 8.45 7.64 -6.80
C MET A 50 8.17 8.76 -5.80
N ILE A 51 8.04 8.45 -4.51
CA ILE A 51 7.67 9.42 -3.47
C ILE A 51 8.93 10.05 -2.83
N ASN A 52 10.08 9.35 -2.87
CA ASN A 52 11.29 9.78 -2.17
C ASN A 52 12.36 10.32 -3.13
N SER A 53 12.27 11.61 -3.46
CA SER A 53 13.37 12.35 -4.10
C SER A 53 14.45 12.84 -3.12
N GLY A 54 14.29 12.64 -1.80
CA GLY A 54 15.20 13.18 -0.78
C GLY A 54 15.53 12.24 0.38
N ASP A 55 14.55 11.54 0.95
CA ASP A 55 14.73 10.69 2.14
C ASP A 55 14.15 9.30 1.87
N SER A 56 15.00 8.29 1.65
CA SER A 56 14.59 6.89 1.43
C SER A 56 14.18 6.21 2.74
N LYS A 57 13.23 6.80 3.46
CA LYS A 57 12.74 6.25 4.73
C LYS A 57 11.93 4.98 4.47
N THR A 58 12.31 3.95 5.20
CA THR A 58 11.61 2.67 5.24
C THR A 58 10.29 2.83 5.99
N GLN A 59 9.21 2.35 5.38
CA GLN A 59 7.85 2.46 5.89
C GLN A 59 7.29 1.08 6.21
N ILE A 60 6.63 0.91 7.35
CA ILE A 60 5.92 -0.32 7.66
C ILE A 60 4.57 -0.26 6.95
N VAL A 61 4.37 -1.13 5.97
CA VAL A 61 3.14 -1.17 5.15
C VAL A 61 2.18 -2.27 5.56
N LEU A 62 2.66 -3.29 6.29
CA LEU A 62 1.85 -4.41 6.79
C LEU A 62 2.48 -5.01 8.04
N LYS A 63 1.65 -5.26 9.07
CA LYS A 63 1.99 -6.06 10.26
C LYS A 63 1.27 -7.41 10.16
N GLU A 64 1.93 -8.44 9.64
CA GLU A 64 1.30 -9.73 9.29
C GLU A 64 0.72 -10.46 10.51
N GLU A 65 1.37 -10.33 11.66
CA GLU A 65 0.93 -10.97 12.91
C GLU A 65 0.12 -10.04 13.82
N GLY A 66 -0.15 -8.80 13.38
CA GLY A 66 -0.90 -7.83 14.18
C GLY A 66 -2.31 -8.30 14.52
N ALA A 67 -2.85 -7.83 15.63
CA ALA A 67 -4.21 -8.10 16.07
C ALA A 67 -5.24 -7.22 15.35
N GLU A 68 -6.51 -7.63 15.34
CA GLU A 68 -7.59 -6.76 14.91
C GLU A 68 -7.61 -5.48 15.76
N GLY A 69 -7.73 -4.33 15.11
CA GLY A 69 -7.67 -3.02 15.73
C GLY A 69 -6.27 -2.45 15.90
N ASP A 70 -5.19 -3.19 15.64
CA ASP A 70 -3.82 -2.63 15.64
C ASP A 70 -3.73 -1.48 14.64
N LYS A 71 -3.05 -0.41 15.04
CA LYS A 71 -2.86 0.81 14.24
C LYS A 71 -1.40 1.20 14.14
N TRP A 72 -1.02 1.77 13.00
CA TRP A 72 0.27 2.42 12.80
C TRP A 72 0.14 3.44 11.69
N GLY A 73 1.18 4.25 11.50
CA GLY A 73 1.19 5.25 10.46
C GLY A 73 2.59 5.78 10.27
N TYR A 74 2.75 6.58 9.23
CA TYR A 74 3.97 7.30 8.93
C TYR A 74 3.65 8.56 8.16
N GLU A 75 4.57 9.51 8.21
CA GLU A 75 4.50 10.75 7.45
C GLU A 75 5.60 10.76 6.39
N ILE A 76 5.27 11.24 5.19
CA ILE A 76 6.24 11.52 4.13
C ILE A 76 6.03 12.94 3.64
N SER A 77 7.12 13.69 3.54
CA SER A 77 7.11 15.02 2.95
C SER A 77 8.00 15.03 1.71
N SER A 78 7.48 15.60 0.62
CA SER A 78 8.19 15.74 -0.65
C SER A 78 8.05 17.16 -1.17
N ALA A 79 9.16 17.80 -1.55
CA ALA A 79 9.13 19.09 -2.22
C ALA A 79 8.97 18.91 -3.73
N MET A 80 7.97 19.56 -4.33
CA MET A 80 7.73 19.54 -5.77
C MET A 80 7.39 20.95 -6.25
N TYR A 81 8.13 21.45 -7.25
CA TYR A 81 7.95 22.79 -7.84
C TYR A 81 7.89 23.97 -6.85
N GLY A 82 8.60 23.88 -5.73
CA GLY A 82 8.63 24.93 -4.70
C GLY A 82 7.54 24.83 -3.63
N THR A 83 6.65 23.84 -3.74
CA THR A 83 5.64 23.49 -2.73
C THR A 83 6.06 22.22 -2.01
N THR A 84 5.84 22.15 -0.70
CA THR A 84 6.02 20.93 0.08
C THR A 84 4.70 20.19 0.18
N MET A 85 4.64 18.95 -0.30
CA MET A 85 3.49 18.08 -0.07
C MET A 85 3.80 17.15 1.10
N ARG A 86 3.00 17.20 2.15
CA ARG A 86 3.10 16.32 3.32
C ARG A 86 1.94 15.33 3.30
N ASN A 87 2.24 14.04 3.39
CA ASN A 87 1.27 12.96 3.39
C ASN A 87 1.36 12.20 4.71
N VAL A 88 0.23 12.12 5.40
CA VAL A 88 0.07 11.36 6.64
C VAL A 88 -0.72 10.11 6.33
N TYR A 89 -0.07 8.95 6.46
CA TYR A 89 -0.68 7.64 6.24
C TYR A 89 -1.04 7.03 7.59
N THR A 90 -2.28 6.55 7.70
CA THR A 90 -2.73 5.78 8.86
C THR A 90 -3.26 4.44 8.39
N TYR A 91 -2.81 3.37 9.01
CA TYR A 91 -3.24 2.00 8.75
C TYR A 91 -3.84 1.38 10.01
N SER A 92 -4.81 0.50 9.80
CA SER A 92 -5.32 -0.37 10.84
C SER A 92 -5.71 -1.74 10.31
N ILE A 93 -5.56 -2.76 11.15
CA ILE A 93 -6.12 -4.09 10.86
C ILE A 93 -7.60 -4.05 11.20
N LEU A 94 -8.45 -4.27 10.21
CA LEU A 94 -9.89 -4.28 10.37
C LEU A 94 -10.38 -5.64 10.85
N GLU A 95 -9.96 -6.71 10.17
CA GLU A 95 -10.42 -8.07 10.43
C GLU A 95 -9.44 -9.11 9.87
N LYS A 96 -9.53 -10.33 10.39
CA LYS A 96 -8.87 -11.52 9.86
C LYS A 96 -9.89 -12.48 9.28
N LEU A 97 -9.73 -12.81 8.00
CA LEU A 97 -10.58 -13.74 7.28
C LEU A 97 -9.88 -15.10 7.15
N GLU A 98 -10.62 -16.17 7.35
CA GLU A 98 -10.13 -17.52 7.06
C GLU A 98 -9.81 -17.70 5.56
N SER A 99 -10.62 -17.10 4.70
CA SER A 99 -10.39 -17.09 3.26
C SER A 99 -11.04 -15.90 2.54
N TYR A 100 -10.54 -15.59 1.35
CA TYR A 100 -11.08 -14.56 0.46
C TYR A 100 -10.84 -14.91 -1.01
N GLU A 101 -11.83 -14.71 -1.87
CA GLU A 101 -11.74 -15.00 -3.31
C GLU A 101 -11.44 -13.73 -4.13
N VAL A 102 -10.40 -13.80 -4.97
CA VAL A 102 -10.05 -12.77 -5.96
C VAL A 102 -9.83 -13.46 -7.31
N ASN A 103 -10.53 -12.99 -8.35
CA ASN A 103 -10.42 -13.52 -9.72
C ASN A 103 -10.54 -15.06 -9.82
N GLY A 104 -11.46 -15.67 -9.05
CA GLY A 104 -11.67 -17.12 -9.03
C GLY A 104 -10.59 -17.92 -8.29
N THR A 105 -9.61 -17.25 -7.67
CA THR A 105 -8.61 -17.87 -6.80
C THR A 105 -8.98 -17.61 -5.34
N THR A 106 -9.11 -18.68 -4.55
CA THR A 106 -9.32 -18.59 -3.11
C THR A 106 -7.98 -18.49 -2.39
N TYR A 107 -7.81 -17.43 -1.61
CA TYR A 107 -6.67 -17.23 -0.73
C TYR A 107 -7.09 -17.53 0.71
N ILE A 108 -6.21 -18.16 1.48
CA ILE A 108 -6.43 -18.47 2.90
C ILE A 108 -5.64 -17.50 3.78
N ASP A 109 -6.03 -17.39 5.06
CA ASP A 109 -5.37 -16.54 6.06
C ASP A 109 -5.20 -15.10 5.57
N VAL A 110 -6.32 -14.42 5.34
CA VAL A 110 -6.36 -13.10 4.72
C VAL A 110 -6.55 -12.01 5.77
N LEU A 111 -5.60 -11.08 5.82
CA LEU A 111 -5.67 -9.87 6.63
C LEU A 111 -6.36 -8.76 5.85
N VAL A 112 -7.40 -8.15 6.42
CA VAL A 112 -8.04 -6.97 5.85
C VAL A 112 -7.59 -5.75 6.62
N MET A 113 -7.03 -4.80 5.90
CA MET A 113 -6.57 -3.53 6.45
C MET A 113 -7.39 -2.36 5.89
N VAL A 114 -7.51 -1.31 6.69
CA VAL A 114 -7.94 0.00 6.24
C VAL A 114 -6.74 0.93 6.25
N GLY A 115 -6.56 1.67 5.16
CA GLY A 115 -5.60 2.75 5.04
C GLY A 115 -6.31 4.06 4.74
N ASP A 116 -5.94 5.08 5.49
CA ASP A 116 -6.36 6.46 5.33
C ASP A 116 -5.13 7.31 4.97
N THR A 117 -5.34 8.34 4.16
CA THR A 117 -4.28 9.26 3.75
C THR A 117 -4.80 10.67 3.76
N ASP A 118 -4.15 11.53 4.52
CA ASP A 118 -4.36 12.96 4.52
C ASP A 118 -3.16 13.64 3.89
N SER A 119 -3.40 14.44 2.85
CA SER A 119 -2.38 15.18 2.13
C SER A 119 -2.54 16.67 2.41
N TYR A 120 -1.44 17.34 2.70
CA TYR A 120 -1.31 18.75 3.04
C TYR A 120 -0.37 19.42 2.05
N LEU A 121 -0.64 20.69 1.72
CA LEU A 121 0.25 21.53 0.94
C LEU A 121 0.89 22.59 1.85
N ASP A 122 2.19 22.73 1.73
CA ASP A 122 3.04 23.59 2.54
C ASP A 122 2.75 23.41 4.04
N ASP A 123 2.53 24.50 4.76
CA ASP A 123 2.28 24.52 6.21
C ASP A 123 0.78 24.61 6.54
N ASP A 124 -0.11 24.18 5.63
CA ASP A 124 -1.55 24.18 5.88
C ASP A 124 -1.93 23.18 6.99
N ASP A 125 -2.80 23.63 7.91
CA ASP A 125 -3.30 22.83 9.03
C ASP A 125 -4.47 21.89 8.63
N GLU A 126 -5.12 22.14 7.50
CA GLU A 126 -6.22 21.31 6.97
C GLU A 126 -5.77 20.52 5.73
N PRO A 127 -6.17 19.24 5.60
CA PRO A 127 -5.79 18.43 4.46
C PRO A 127 -6.52 18.90 3.19
N TYR A 128 -5.77 19.15 2.12
CA TYR A 128 -6.35 19.49 0.82
C TYR A 128 -6.94 18.25 0.11
N ILE A 129 -6.43 17.05 0.43
CA ILE A 129 -7.00 15.76 0.04
C ILE A 129 -7.09 14.88 1.28
N SER A 130 -8.24 14.24 1.45
CA SER A 130 -8.43 13.17 2.42
C SER A 130 -9.00 11.93 1.72
N LEU A 131 -8.21 10.85 1.68
CA LEU A 131 -8.61 9.54 1.20
C LEU A 131 -8.90 8.66 2.41
N GLN A 132 -10.17 8.33 2.60
CA GLN A 132 -10.63 7.59 3.77
C GLN A 132 -11.20 6.24 3.35
N ASN A 133 -11.02 5.24 4.20
CA ASN A 133 -11.57 3.90 4.09
C ASN A 133 -11.07 3.14 2.85
N SER A 134 -9.79 3.28 2.50
CA SER A 134 -9.17 2.43 1.47
C SER A 134 -8.90 1.05 2.07
N ARG A 135 -9.44 -0.01 1.46
CA ARG A 135 -9.28 -1.37 1.98
C ARG A 135 -8.21 -2.14 1.23
N TYR A 136 -7.38 -2.86 1.96
CA TYR A 136 -6.32 -3.69 1.43
C TYR A 136 -6.48 -5.10 1.96
N TYR A 137 -6.38 -6.09 1.08
CA TYR A 137 -6.53 -7.51 1.40
C TYR A 137 -5.16 -8.16 1.18
N TYR A 138 -4.57 -8.70 2.24
CA TYR A 138 -3.27 -9.34 2.21
C TYR A 138 -3.41 -10.82 2.55
N ALA A 139 -2.98 -11.71 1.65
CA ALA A 139 -2.91 -13.14 1.93
C ALA A 139 -1.54 -13.51 2.48
N LYS A 140 -1.52 -14.36 3.52
CA LYS A 140 -0.27 -14.80 4.17
C LYS A 140 0.68 -15.46 3.18
N GLY A 141 1.94 -15.00 3.16
CA GLY A 141 2.98 -15.52 2.27
C GLY A 141 2.85 -15.12 0.79
N ILE A 142 1.78 -14.40 0.41
CA ILE A 142 1.57 -13.89 -0.95
C ILE A 142 1.72 -12.37 -0.99
N GLY A 143 1.15 -11.65 -0.02
CA GLY A 143 1.13 -10.19 -0.01
C GLY A 143 -0.23 -9.63 -0.44
N LEU A 144 -0.24 -8.44 -1.06
CA LEU A 144 -1.46 -7.74 -1.44
C LEU A 144 -2.18 -8.52 -2.55
N ILE A 145 -3.42 -8.96 -2.31
CA ILE A 145 -4.23 -9.70 -3.30
C ILE A 145 -5.34 -8.83 -3.89
N ARG A 146 -5.79 -7.79 -3.18
CA ARG A 146 -6.79 -6.83 -3.64
C ARG A 146 -6.66 -5.51 -2.88
N SER A 147 -6.91 -4.40 -3.55
CA SER A 147 -7.19 -3.12 -2.90
C SER A 147 -8.47 -2.48 -3.43
N LYS A 148 -9.20 -1.79 -2.55
CA LYS A 148 -10.37 -0.99 -2.87
C LYS A 148 -10.13 0.42 -2.36
N VAL A 149 -9.78 1.33 -3.25
CA VAL A 149 -9.45 2.72 -2.92
C VAL A 149 -10.64 3.59 -3.28
N LYS A 150 -11.15 4.36 -2.32
CA LYS A 150 -12.19 5.36 -2.60
C LYS A 150 -11.53 6.55 -3.29
N GLN A 151 -11.97 6.92 -4.48
CA GLN A 151 -11.47 8.15 -5.12
C GLN A 151 -12.16 9.36 -4.49
N SER A 152 -11.40 10.28 -3.90
CA SER A 152 -11.94 11.46 -3.21
C SER A 152 -12.74 12.41 -4.12
N TYR A 153 -12.43 12.43 -5.42
CA TYR A 153 -13.02 13.40 -6.37
C TYR A 153 -14.31 12.94 -7.05
N ILE A 154 -14.73 11.69 -6.84
CA ILE A 154 -15.92 11.13 -7.48
C ILE A 154 -16.72 10.38 -6.42
N ASP A 155 -17.76 11.04 -5.89
CA ASP A 155 -18.56 10.46 -4.80
C ASP A 155 -19.15 9.11 -5.19
N GLY A 156 -18.98 8.11 -4.31
CA GLY A 156 -19.45 6.74 -4.51
C GLY A 156 -18.62 5.87 -5.47
N HIS A 157 -17.52 6.34 -6.06
CA HIS A 157 -16.68 5.54 -6.95
C HIS A 157 -15.45 4.96 -6.23
N TYR A 158 -15.28 3.65 -6.40
CA TYR A 158 -14.11 2.91 -5.92
C TYR A 158 -13.28 2.49 -7.12
N MET A 159 -11.96 2.67 -7.01
CA MET A 159 -11.01 1.94 -7.81
C MET A 159 -10.77 0.59 -7.15
N ILE A 160 -10.98 -0.49 -7.90
CA ILE A 160 -10.68 -1.85 -7.43
C ILE A 160 -9.44 -2.30 -8.20
N LEU A 161 -8.39 -2.67 -7.47
CA LEU A 161 -7.18 -3.28 -8.03
C LEU A 161 -7.13 -4.72 -7.56
N ASP A 162 -7.16 -5.65 -8.50
CA ASP A 162 -7.09 -7.08 -8.23
C ASP A 162 -5.78 -7.65 -8.72
N LEU A 163 -5.12 -8.43 -7.86
CA LEU A 163 -3.93 -9.16 -8.26
C LEU A 163 -4.34 -10.23 -9.29
N VAL A 164 -3.66 -10.24 -10.44
CA VAL A 164 -3.84 -11.28 -11.45
C VAL A 164 -2.78 -12.36 -11.32
N SER A 165 -1.52 -11.96 -11.13
CA SER A 165 -0.43 -12.90 -10.96
C SER A 165 0.69 -12.30 -10.10
N TYR A 166 1.37 -13.18 -9.36
CA TYR A 166 2.62 -12.88 -8.65
C TYR A 166 3.69 -13.86 -9.14
N LYS A 167 4.84 -13.32 -9.57
CA LYS A 167 5.96 -14.13 -10.08
C LYS A 167 7.23 -13.82 -9.30
N VAL A 168 7.87 -14.88 -8.81
CA VAL A 168 9.25 -14.86 -8.32
C VAL A 168 10.10 -15.43 -9.43
N ASN A 169 11.04 -14.63 -9.97
CA ASN A 169 12.03 -15.11 -10.94
C ASN A 169 13.18 -15.84 -10.24
#